data_AF-A0A4U1A6T4-F1
#
_entry.id   AF-A0A4U1A6T4-F1
#
_cell.length_a   1.000
_cell.length_b   1.000
_cell.length_c   1.000
_cell.angle_alpha   90.00
_cell.angle_beta   90.00
_cell.angle_gamma   90.00
#
_symmetry.space_group_name_H-M   'P 1'
#
loop_
_entity.id
_entity.type
_entity.pdbx_description
1 polymer ?
#
loop_
_entity_poly.entity_id
_entity_poly.type
_entity_poly.pdbx_seq_one_letter_code
_entity_poly.pdbx_strand_id
1 'polypeptide(L)'
;MNEQEPKPEISNMPQLPDGIGLSLDEVRSLLASKNSITVSPDDPILMMVTLLNAFLTEEEKLLDRHRKALTSILTDKTDTYIKAVEQTTVNLSESISALSGTEIKKIFNENSGMMNSFRSNMVWLAAIVGISALVNVAVFVLR
;
A
#
# COMPACT_ATOMS: atom_id res chain seq x y z
N MET A 1 58.66 43.99 45.60
CA MET A 1 57.36 44.03 44.89
C MET A 1 57.55 43.26 43.60
N ASN A 2 57.15 41.98 43.58
CA ASN A 2 57.03 41.20 42.35
C ASN A 2 55.57 40.81 42.22
N GLU A 3 54.85 41.54 41.38
CA GLU A 3 53.46 41.23 41.02
C GLU A 3 53.51 40.10 40.00
N GLN A 4 53.04 38.92 40.41
CA GLN A 4 52.89 37.76 39.55
C GLN A 4 51.43 37.76 39.09
N GLU A 5 51.18 38.16 37.84
CA GLU A 5 49.85 38.12 37.23
C GLU A 5 49.30 36.67 37.26
N PRO A 6 48.07 36.46 37.76
CA PRO A 6 47.48 35.13 37.76
C PRO A 6 47.02 34.80 36.34
N LYS A 7 47.64 33.75 35.79
CA LYS A 7 47.27 33.09 34.54
C LYS A 7 45.80 32.64 34.60
N PRO A 8 44.95 32.96 33.61
CA PRO A 8 43.54 32.59 33.67
C PRO A 8 43.42 31.06 33.59
N GLU A 9 42.85 30.46 34.65
CA GLU A 9 42.43 29.08 34.66
C GLU A 9 41.34 28.89 33.61
N ILE A 10 41.60 28.01 32.65
CA ILE A 10 40.63 27.59 31.64
C ILE A 10 39.56 26.80 32.38
N SER A 11 38.47 27.48 32.71
CA SER A 11 37.25 26.88 33.24
C SER A 11 36.83 25.72 32.35
N ASN A 12 36.72 24.52 32.94
CA ASN A 12 36.11 23.34 32.32
C ASN A 12 34.64 23.66 32.01
N MET A 13 34.41 24.33 30.87
CA MET A 13 33.07 24.52 30.33
C MET A 13 32.51 23.14 29.96
N PRO A 14 31.23 22.86 30.27
CA PRO A 14 30.57 21.65 29.80
C PRO A 14 30.69 21.57 28.28
N GLN A 15 31.47 20.61 27.78
CA GLN A 15 31.58 20.40 26.35
C GLN A 15 30.24 19.85 25.87
N LEU A 16 29.53 20.64 25.08
CA LEU A 16 28.36 20.14 24.38
C LEU A 16 28.84 19.04 23.41
N PRO A 17 28.09 17.93 23.31
CA PRO A 17 28.50 16.81 22.50
C PRO A 17 28.62 17.23 21.04
N ASP A 18 29.69 16.78 20.38
CA ASP A 18 29.77 16.80 18.91
C ASP A 18 28.61 15.95 18.38
N GLY A 19 27.65 16.61 17.75
CA GLY A 19 26.46 15.97 17.18
C GLY A 19 26.77 15.29 15.85
N ILE A 20 25.70 14.92 15.13
CA ILE A 20 25.73 14.08 13.92
C ILE A 20 26.43 14.74 12.72
N GLY A 21 26.57 16.06 12.73
CA GLY A 21 27.27 16.79 11.67
C GLY A 21 28.80 16.70 11.78
N LEU A 22 29.50 17.60 11.09
CA LEU A 22 30.96 17.64 11.09
C LEU A 22 31.49 17.90 12.50
N SER A 23 32.55 17.19 12.88
CA SER A 23 33.29 17.47 14.10
C SER A 23 33.96 18.84 14.04
N LEU A 24 34.24 19.43 15.21
CA LEU A 24 34.90 20.74 15.30
C LEU A 24 36.22 20.79 14.53
N ASP A 25 37.01 19.71 14.56
CA ASP A 25 38.28 19.62 13.84
C ASP A 25 38.11 19.50 12.32
N GLU A 26 37.07 18.79 11.86
CA GLU A 26 36.74 18.73 10.44
C GLU A 26 36.26 20.08 9.92
N VAL A 27 35.47 20.83 10.70
CA VAL A 27 35.04 22.18 10.30
C VAL A 27 36.23 23.13 10.25
N ARG A 28 37.19 23.05 11.18
CA ARG A 28 38.43 23.84 11.14
C ARG A 28 39.27 23.51 9.90
N SER A 29 39.39 22.23 9.54
CA SER A 29 40.07 21.79 8.32
C SER A 29 39.35 22.27 7.05
N LEU A 30 38.01 22.25 7.05
CA LEU A 30 37.19 22.76 5.96
C LEU A 30 37.33 24.28 5.79
N LEU A 31 37.31 25.05 6.89
CA LEU A 31 37.50 26.50 6.88
C LEU A 31 38.91 26.88 6.40
N ALA A 32 39.93 26.15 6.84
CA ALA A 32 41.30 26.36 6.40
C ALA A 32 41.47 26.07 4.91
N SER A 33 40.86 24.99 4.39
CA SER A 33 40.99 24.60 2.98
C SER A 33 40.15 25.46 2.01
N LYS A 34 38.93 25.85 2.39
CA LYS A 34 38.01 26.61 1.52
C LYS A 34 38.17 28.12 1.63
N ASN A 35 38.41 28.64 2.84
CA ASN A 35 38.41 30.08 3.11
C ASN A 35 39.81 30.62 3.44
N SER A 36 40.84 29.75 3.53
CA SER A 36 42.20 30.13 3.96
C SER A 36 42.25 30.79 5.34
N ILE A 37 41.25 30.54 6.19
CA ILE A 37 41.15 31.08 7.55
C ILE A 37 41.48 29.97 8.54
N THR A 38 42.53 30.18 9.33
CA THR A 38 42.90 29.28 10.44
C THR A 38 42.17 29.72 11.71
N VAL A 39 41.25 28.88 12.17
CA VAL A 39 40.38 29.17 13.32
C VAL A 39 40.95 28.54 14.59
N SER A 40 41.02 29.32 15.68
CA SER A 40 41.48 28.88 17.01
C SER A 40 40.43 27.96 17.67
N PRO A 41 40.82 27.00 18.53
CA PRO A 41 39.86 26.11 19.21
C PRO A 41 38.79 26.85 20.03
N ASP A 42 39.13 28.01 20.60
CA ASP A 42 38.22 28.83 21.41
C ASP A 42 37.47 29.91 20.59
N ASP A 43 37.52 29.84 19.26
CA ASP A 43 36.84 30.81 18.42
C ASP A 43 35.31 30.66 18.54
N PRO A 44 34.54 31.73 18.81
CA PRO A 44 33.08 31.66 18.91
C PRO A 44 32.39 31.13 17.64
N ILE A 45 33.02 31.21 16.46
CA ILE A 45 32.50 30.59 15.22
C ILE A 45 32.32 29.08 15.38
N LEU A 46 33.16 28.42 16.18
CA LEU A 46 33.06 26.98 16.44
C LEU A 46 31.89 26.63 17.37
N MET A 47 31.50 27.54 18.26
CA MET A 47 30.31 27.37 19.11
C MET A 47 29.03 27.25 18.28
N MET A 48 28.96 27.93 17.14
CA MET A 48 27.86 27.83 16.18
C MET A 48 27.75 26.42 15.61
N VAL A 49 28.88 25.75 15.34
CA VAL A 49 28.91 24.36 14.84
C VAL A 49 28.31 23.42 15.87
N THR A 50 28.68 23.58 17.14
CA THR A 50 28.15 22.75 18.23
C THR A 50 26.64 22.96 18.41
N LEU A 51 26.15 24.19 18.27
CA LEU A 51 24.72 24.50 18.32
C LEU A 51 23.95 23.92 17.12
N LEU A 52 24.51 24.00 15.91
CA LEU A 52 23.95 23.36 14.72
C LEU A 52 23.93 21.83 14.85
N ASN A 53 24.98 21.25 15.41
CA ASN A 53 25.07 19.81 15.67
C ASN A 53 24.04 19.35 16.70
N ALA A 54 23.81 20.12 17.76
CA ALA A 54 22.74 19.87 18.72
C ALA A 54 21.35 19.98 18.07
N PHE A 55 21.15 20.98 17.20
CA PHE A 55 19.92 21.13 16.43
C PHE A 55 19.65 19.94 15.52
N LEU A 56 20.64 19.50 14.73
CA LEU A 56 20.54 18.32 13.86
C LEU A 56 20.19 17.05 14.64
N THR A 57 20.72 16.92 15.85
CA THR A 57 20.45 15.77 16.73
C THR A 57 18.99 15.76 17.21
N GLU A 58 18.44 16.91 17.60
CA GLU A 58 17.02 17.00 17.96
C GLU A 58 16.10 16.87 16.74
N GLU A 59 16.53 17.32 15.56
CA GLU A 59 15.81 17.10 14.30
C GLU A 59 15.75 15.61 13.96
N GLU A 60 16.85 14.87 14.03
CA GLU A 60 16.87 13.42 13.78
C GLU A 60 15.95 12.69 14.76
N LYS A 61 15.99 13.06 16.04
CA LYS A 61 15.11 12.49 17.07
C LYS A 61 13.64 12.80 16.82
N LEU A 62 13.32 13.97 16.26
CA LEU A 62 11.97 14.30 15.83
C LEU A 62 11.57 13.47 14.59
N LEU A 63 12.47 13.32 13.62
CA LEU A 63 12.26 12.54 12.42
C LEU A 63 12.05 11.05 12.72
N ASP A 64 12.79 10.50 13.68
CA ASP A 64 12.64 9.11 14.14
C ASP A 64 11.29 8.88 14.82
N ARG A 65 10.86 9.82 15.68
CA ARG A 65 9.49 9.80 16.25
C ARG A 65 8.43 9.84 15.16
N HIS A 66 8.60 10.69 14.15
CA HIS A 66 7.67 10.78 13.03
C HIS A 66 7.64 9.49 12.20
N ARG A 67 8.80 8.90 11.90
CA ARG A 67 8.91 7.60 11.21
C ARG A 67 8.19 6.49 11.97
N LYS A 68 8.37 6.41 13.29
CA LYS A 68 7.68 5.44 14.15
C LYS A 68 6.17 5.63 14.12
N ALA A 69 5.70 6.87 14.26
CA ALA A 69 4.26 7.17 14.20
C ALA A 69 3.66 6.82 12.83
N LEU A 70 4.33 7.20 11.74
CA LEU A 70 3.88 6.90 10.37
C LEU A 70 3.84 5.39 10.12
N THR A 71 4.84 4.64 10.58
CA THR A 71 4.88 3.18 10.47
C THR A 71 3.70 2.54 11.22
N SER A 72 3.42 3.00 12.44
CA SER A 72 2.27 2.52 13.22
C SER A 72 0.94 2.77 12.49
N ILE A 73 0.75 3.98 11.96
CA ILE A 73 -0.45 4.34 11.19
C ILE A 73 -0.58 3.49 9.93
N LEU A 74 0.52 3.29 9.19
CA LEU A 74 0.53 2.46 7.99
C LEU A 74 0.18 1.01 8.31
N THR A 75 0.72 0.44 9.39
CA THR A 75 0.37 -0.92 9.81
C THR A 75 -1.11 -1.02 10.16
N ASP A 76 -1.65 -0.10 10.98
CA ASP A 76 -3.07 -0.10 11.37
C ASP A 76 -4.02 0.03 10.16
N LYS A 77 -3.71 0.94 9.22
CA LYS A 77 -4.47 1.09 7.98
C LYS A 77 -4.34 -0.12 7.07
N THR A 78 -3.16 -0.73 6.99
CA THR A 78 -2.92 -1.92 6.17
C THR A 78 -3.68 -3.13 6.73
N ASP A 79 -3.66 -3.34 8.05
CA ASP A 79 -4.42 -4.41 8.70
C ASP A 79 -5.93 -4.24 8.51
N THR A 80 -6.42 -3.00 8.63
CA THR A 80 -7.82 -2.68 8.35
C THR A 80 -8.19 -2.96 6.89
N TYR A 81 -7.33 -2.58 5.95
CA TYR A 81 -7.54 -2.82 4.53
C TYR A 81 -7.52 -4.32 4.19
N ILE A 82 -6.56 -5.08 4.73
CA ILE A 82 -6.48 -6.54 4.55
C ILE A 82 -7.76 -7.21 5.06
N LYS A 83 -8.24 -6.83 6.26
CA LYS A 83 -9.51 -7.35 6.80
C LYS A 83 -10.71 -7.01 5.92
N ALA A 84 -10.76 -5.80 5.36
CA ALA A 84 -11.85 -5.39 4.47
C ALA A 84 -11.83 -6.20 3.15
N VAL A 85 -10.64 -6.47 2.60
CA VAL A 85 -10.47 -7.30 1.40
C VAL A 85 -10.87 -8.75 1.69
N GLU A 86 -10.44 -9.30 2.83
CA GLU A 86 -10.83 -10.64 3.28
C GLU A 86 -12.35 -10.76 3.42
N GLN A 87 -12.99 -9.81 4.11
CA GLN A 87 -14.44 -9.79 4.27
C GLN A 87 -15.16 -9.67 2.93
N THR A 88 -14.68 -8.82 2.02
CA THR A 88 -15.27 -8.67 0.68
C THR A 88 -15.12 -9.96 -0.13
N THR A 89 -14.00 -10.66 0.00
CA THR A 89 -13.74 -11.94 -0.66
C THR A 89 -14.65 -13.04 -0.11
N VAL A 90 -14.84 -13.10 1.21
CA VAL A 90 -15.79 -14.02 1.87
C VAL A 90 -17.21 -13.74 1.40
N ASN A 91 -17.65 -12.47 1.44
CA ASN A 91 -18.99 -12.08 0.99
C ASN A 91 -19.20 -12.40 -0.51
N LEU A 92 -18.17 -12.21 -1.33
CA LEU A 92 -18.21 -12.56 -2.75
C LEU A 92 -18.30 -14.09 -2.93
N SER A 93 -17.51 -14.85 -2.19
CA SER A 93 -17.54 -16.31 -2.20
C SER A 93 -18.91 -16.86 -1.78
N GLU A 94 -19.51 -16.29 -0.72
CA GLU A 94 -20.86 -16.62 -0.28
C GLU A 94 -21.90 -16.26 -1.33
N SER A 95 -21.80 -15.05 -1.91
CA SER A 95 -22.71 -14.61 -2.98
C SER A 95 -22.63 -15.53 -4.19
N ILE A 96 -21.42 -15.88 -4.65
CA ILE A 96 -21.20 -16.82 -5.75
C ILE A 96 -21.73 -18.20 -5.38
N SER A 97 -21.51 -18.69 -4.16
CA SER A 97 -21.99 -20.00 -3.71
C SER A 97 -23.52 -20.06 -3.67
N ALA A 98 -24.17 -19.00 -3.16
CA ALA A 98 -25.61 -18.85 -3.13
C ALA A 98 -26.23 -18.76 -4.54
N LEU A 99 -25.62 -17.96 -5.42
CA LEU A 99 -25.99 -17.84 -6.83
C LEU A 99 -25.77 -19.16 -7.58
N SER A 100 -24.65 -19.83 -7.35
CA SER A 100 -24.27 -21.05 -8.06
C SER A 100 -25.16 -22.25 -7.72
N GLY A 101 -25.65 -22.36 -6.48
CA GLY A 101 -26.46 -23.50 -6.06
C GLY A 101 -27.91 -23.45 -6.58
N THR A 102 -28.50 -22.25 -6.58
CA THR A 102 -29.94 -22.07 -6.82
C THR A 102 -30.23 -21.55 -8.23
N GLU A 103 -29.50 -20.53 -8.70
CA GLU A 103 -29.76 -19.93 -10.01
C GLU A 103 -29.26 -20.81 -11.15
N ILE A 104 -28.12 -21.51 -11.02
CA ILE A 104 -27.66 -22.46 -12.05
C ILE A 104 -28.66 -23.62 -12.21
N LYS A 105 -29.16 -24.16 -11.09
CA LYS A 105 -30.20 -25.20 -11.13
C LYS A 105 -31.50 -24.69 -11.74
N LYS A 106 -31.89 -23.47 -11.40
CA LYS A 106 -33.09 -22.82 -11.95
C LYS A 106 -32.97 -22.62 -13.46
N ILE A 107 -31.87 -22.03 -13.95
CA ILE A 107 -31.61 -21.85 -15.39
C ILE A 107 -31.61 -23.20 -16.11
N PHE A 108 -30.99 -24.24 -15.54
CA PHE A 108 -30.99 -25.56 -16.14
C PHE A 108 -32.40 -26.18 -16.22
N ASN A 109 -33.21 -25.99 -15.18
CA ASN A 109 -34.59 -26.48 -15.15
C ASN A 109 -35.52 -25.68 -16.08
N GLU A 110 -35.33 -24.37 -16.20
CA GLU A 110 -36.03 -23.53 -17.17
C GLU A 110 -35.67 -23.92 -18.62
N ASN A 111 -34.39 -24.19 -18.87
CA ASN A 111 -33.90 -24.62 -20.17
C ASN A 111 -34.39 -26.04 -20.54
N SER A 112 -34.42 -26.97 -19.58
CA SER A 112 -35.00 -28.30 -19.80
C SER A 112 -36.50 -28.23 -20.06
N GLY A 113 -37.23 -27.35 -19.36
CA GLY A 113 -38.64 -27.06 -19.61
C GLY A 113 -38.90 -26.53 -21.01
N MET A 114 -38.13 -25.53 -21.45
CA MET A 114 -38.21 -24.96 -22.80
C MET A 114 -37.91 -26.01 -23.88
N MET A 115 -36.88 -26.83 -23.67
CA MET A 115 -36.51 -27.91 -24.59
C MET A 115 -37.60 -28.98 -24.68
N ASN A 116 -38.28 -29.29 -23.58
CA ASN A 116 -39.39 -30.24 -23.56
C ASN A 116 -40.62 -29.69 -24.31
N SER A 117 -40.95 -28.41 -24.11
CA SER A 117 -42.00 -27.74 -24.90
C SER A 117 -41.68 -27.70 -26.39
N PHE A 118 -40.42 -27.43 -26.76
CA PHE A 118 -39.97 -27.49 -28.14
C PHE A 118 -40.12 -28.89 -28.74
N ARG A 119 -39.68 -29.93 -28.01
CA ARG A 119 -39.85 -31.33 -28.45
C ARG A 119 -41.31 -31.69 -28.64
N SER A 120 -42.17 -31.33 -27.69
CA SER A 120 -43.62 -31.59 -27.77
C SER A 120 -44.24 -30.93 -29.00
N ASN A 121 -43.93 -29.66 -29.23
CA ASN A 121 -44.40 -28.92 -30.40
C ASN A 121 -43.84 -29.51 -31.70
N MET A 122 -42.58 -29.96 -31.71
CA MET A 122 -41.97 -30.59 -32.88
C MET A 122 -42.60 -31.96 -33.19
N VAL A 123 -42.94 -32.76 -32.17
CA VAL A 123 -43.68 -34.02 -32.34
C VAL A 123 -45.08 -33.76 -32.90
N TRP A 124 -45.75 -32.72 -32.43
CA TRP A 124 -47.07 -32.33 -32.95
C TRP A 124 -47.01 -31.88 -34.41
N LEU A 125 -46.02 -31.06 -34.77
CA LEU A 125 -45.77 -30.68 -36.16
C LEU A 125 -45.42 -31.88 -37.04
N ALA A 126 -44.59 -32.81 -36.53
CA ALA A 126 -44.25 -34.04 -37.25
C ALA A 126 -45.48 -34.93 -37.50
N ALA A 127 -46.42 -35.00 -36.55
CA ALA A 127 -47.68 -35.73 -36.72
C ALA A 127 -48.54 -35.13 -37.84
N ILE A 128 -48.64 -33.79 -37.91
CA ILE A 128 -49.38 -33.11 -38.98
C ILE A 128 -48.75 -33.39 -40.35
N VAL A 129 -47.42 -33.31 -40.45
CA VAL A 129 -46.71 -33.61 -41.70
C VAL A 129 -46.92 -35.08 -42.10
N GLY A 130 -46.89 -36.02 -41.14
CA GLY A 130 -47.16 -37.43 -41.40
C GLY A 130 -48.58 -37.68 -41.93
N ILE A 131 -49.58 -37.03 -41.34
CA ILE A 131 -50.97 -37.10 -41.82
C ILE A 131 -51.08 -36.47 -43.22
N SER A 132 -50.45 -35.31 -43.44
CA SER A 132 -50.43 -34.65 -44.75
C SER A 132 -49.79 -35.53 -45.83
N ALA A 133 -48.68 -36.20 -45.52
CA ALA A 133 -48.03 -37.14 -46.42
C ALA A 133 -48.94 -38.35 -46.74
N LEU A 134 -49.62 -38.93 -45.74
CA LEU A 134 -50.55 -40.05 -45.95
C LEU A 134 -51.74 -39.67 -46.82
N VAL A 135 -52.35 -38.50 -46.60
CA VAL A 135 -53.43 -38.00 -47.45
C VAL A 135 -52.93 -37.82 -48.89
N ASN A 136 -51.72 -37.27 -49.06
CA ASN A 136 -51.15 -37.06 -50.39
C ASN A 136 -50.89 -38.38 -51.12
N VAL A 137 -50.40 -39.41 -50.42
CA VAL A 137 -50.21 -40.76 -50.98
C VAL A 137 -51.56 -41.42 -51.32
N ALA A 138 -52.57 -41.29 -50.46
CA ALA A 138 -53.89 -41.86 -50.71
C ALA A 138 -54.55 -41.25 -51.96
N VAL A 139 -54.43 -39.94 -52.15
CA VAL A 139 -54.91 -39.26 -53.37
C VAL A 139 -54.15 -39.73 -54.61
N PHE A 140 -52.85 -40.02 -54.50
CA PHE A 140 -52.06 -40.53 -55.61
C PHE A 140 -52.42 -41.97 -56.02
N VAL A 141 -52.77 -42.84 -55.06
CA VAL A 141 -53.14 -44.24 -55.34
C VAL A 141 -54.57 -44.36 -55.89
N LEU A 142 -55.47 -43.45 -55.52
CA LEU A 142 -56.86 -43.46 -55.98
C LEU A 142 -57.07 -42.81 -57.36
N ARG A 143 -56.04 -42.21 -57.96
CA ARG A 143 -56.10 -41.50 -59.24
C ARG A 143 -55.30 -42.23 -60.31
#